data_AF-A0A6A5BJ17-F1
#
_entry.id   AF-A0A6A5BJ17-F1
#
_cell.length_a   1.000
_cell.length_b   1.000
_cell.length_c   1.000
_cell.angle_alpha   90.00
_cell.angle_beta   90.00
_cell.angle_gamma   90.00
#
_symmetry.space_group_name_H-M   'P 1'
#
loop_
_entity.id
_entity.type
_entity.pdbx_description
1 polymer ?
#
loop_
_entity_poly.entity_id
_entity_poly.type
_entity_poly.pdbx_seq_one_letter_code
_entity_poly.pdbx_strand_id
1 'polypeptide(L)'
;MFGLLKTRPKLVQELIQTLPYSARPLKINGQWRPPKLKRRQVKALYEAACLHKIEFPAEHKVFFEKDLDTDKKKHGFIKPQRLRSDIADFSDRIDKINKALAQQTPKIEKHREEERDKRYKDWYDLGLFGKVSTDDPKNKYMVDKILKDQKNASKKKK
;
A
#
# COMPACT_ATOMS: atom_id res chain seq x y z
N MET A 1 45.39 2.22 14.33
CA MET A 1 46.30 3.20 13.68
C MET A 1 45.64 4.52 13.28
N PHE A 2 44.40 4.58 12.77
CA PHE A 2 43.81 5.84 12.26
C PHE A 2 43.29 6.83 13.32
N GLY A 3 43.10 6.39 14.58
CA GLY A 3 42.76 7.30 15.68
C GLY A 3 43.85 8.34 15.98
N LEU A 4 45.11 8.02 15.71
CA LEU A 4 46.25 8.91 15.92
C LEU A 4 46.26 10.10 14.94
N LEU A 5 45.75 9.92 13.72
CA LEU A 5 45.71 10.97 12.70
C LEU A 5 44.79 12.13 13.08
N LYS A 6 43.78 11.88 13.93
CA LYS A 6 42.88 12.93 14.43
C LYS A 6 43.55 13.91 15.40
N THR A 7 44.72 13.53 15.92
CA THR A 7 45.39 14.25 17.01
C THR A 7 46.72 14.88 16.58
N ARG A 8 47.22 14.57 15.38
CA ARG A 8 48.58 14.93 14.94
C ARG A 8 48.55 15.60 13.55
N PRO A 9 48.43 16.94 13.48
CA PRO A 9 48.31 17.66 12.20
C PRO A 9 49.58 17.56 11.34
N LYS A 10 50.78 17.58 11.95
CA LYS A 10 52.06 17.49 11.22
C LYS A 10 52.20 16.17 10.44
N LEU A 11 51.83 15.05 11.06
CA LEU A 11 51.83 13.74 10.39
C LEU A 11 50.82 13.69 9.23
N VAL A 12 49.66 14.32 9.40
CA VAL A 12 48.66 14.41 8.34
C VAL A 12 49.23 15.18 7.14
N GLN A 13 49.91 16.29 7.38
CA GLN A 13 50.53 17.09 6.33
C GLN A 13 51.62 16.32 5.56
N GLU A 14 52.52 15.62 6.28
CA GLU A 14 53.56 14.76 5.66
C GLU A 14 52.93 13.66 4.81
N LEU A 15 51.91 12.98 5.33
CA LEU A 15 51.25 11.92 4.60
C LEU A 15 50.50 12.46 3.38
N ILE A 16 49.88 13.64 3.47
CA ILE A 16 49.24 14.32 2.35
C ILE A 16 50.25 14.57 1.22
N GLN A 17 51.45 15.04 1.54
CA GLN A 17 52.50 15.28 0.53
C GLN A 17 52.90 13.98 -0.20
N THR A 18 52.82 12.83 0.47
CA THR A 18 53.13 11.52 -0.13
C THR A 18 51.96 10.87 -0.90
N LEU A 19 50.76 11.47 -0.89
CA LEU A 19 49.57 10.89 -1.52
C LEU A 19 49.70 10.61 -3.02
N PRO A 20 50.30 11.48 -3.86
CA PRO A 20 50.38 11.26 -5.30
C PRO A 20 51.06 9.94 -5.67
N TYR A 21 52.05 9.52 -4.87
CA TYR A 21 52.82 8.29 -5.08
C TYR A 21 52.23 7.07 -4.38
N SER A 22 51.48 7.26 -3.30
CA SER A 22 50.99 6.17 -2.45
C SER A 22 49.55 5.75 -2.76
N ALA A 23 48.72 6.66 -3.26
CA ALA A 23 47.31 6.42 -3.54
C ALA A 23 47.02 5.97 -4.99
N ARG A 24 47.99 6.11 -5.90
CA ARG A 24 47.86 5.70 -7.32
C ARG A 24 48.47 4.32 -7.57
N PRO A 25 47.87 3.50 -8.46
CA PRO A 25 48.53 2.29 -8.92
C PRO A 25 49.73 2.67 -9.80
N LEU A 26 50.84 1.95 -9.64
CA LEU A 26 52.07 2.17 -10.39
C LEU A 26 52.33 0.98 -11.32
N LYS A 27 52.76 1.26 -12.55
CA LYS A 27 53.19 0.22 -13.49
C LYS A 27 54.69 0.00 -13.32
N ILE A 28 55.07 -1.17 -12.83
CA ILE A 28 56.46 -1.57 -12.59
C ILE A 28 56.70 -2.86 -13.38
N ASN A 29 57.71 -2.86 -14.26
CA ASN A 29 58.08 -4.01 -15.09
C ASN A 29 56.89 -4.59 -15.89
N GLY A 30 56.09 -3.71 -16.49
CA GLY A 30 54.91 -4.11 -17.28
C GLY A 30 53.67 -4.49 -16.46
N GLN A 31 53.81 -4.71 -15.14
CA GLN A 31 52.70 -5.10 -14.26
C GLN A 31 52.15 -3.92 -13.47
N TRP A 32 50.83 -3.84 -13.36
CA TRP A 32 50.15 -2.88 -12.48
C TRP A 32 50.23 -3.35 -11.03
N ARG A 33 50.88 -2.55 -10.19
CA ARG A 33 50.90 -2.76 -8.74
C ARG A 33 49.75 -1.97 -8.10
N PRO A 34 49.06 -2.57 -7.10
CA PRO A 34 48.04 -1.86 -6.35
C PRO A 34 48.67 -0.69 -5.58
N PRO A 35 47.89 0.35 -5.27
CA PRO A 35 48.36 1.47 -4.45
C PRO A 35 48.78 0.98 -3.06
N LYS A 36 49.77 1.65 -2.47
CA LYS A 36 50.25 1.34 -1.11
C LYS A 36 49.18 1.62 -0.07
N LEU A 37 48.37 2.66 -0.27
CA LEU A 37 47.26 3.02 0.60
C LEU A 37 45.92 2.53 0.02
N LYS A 38 45.14 1.83 0.85
CA LYS A 38 43.77 1.43 0.49
C LYS A 38 42.85 2.65 0.49
N ARG A 39 41.82 2.64 -0.35
CA ARG A 39 40.82 3.72 -0.44
C ARG A 39 40.22 4.15 0.91
N ARG A 40 39.95 3.18 1.80
CA ARG A 40 39.45 3.48 3.17
C ARG A 40 40.44 4.31 4.00
N GLN A 41 41.74 4.05 3.83
CA GLN A 41 42.80 4.77 4.53
C GLN A 41 42.96 6.19 3.98
N VAL A 42 42.87 6.35 2.66
CA VAL A 42 42.85 7.67 2.01
C VAL A 42 41.63 8.48 2.47
N LYS A 43 40.46 7.84 2.61
CA LYS A 43 39.25 8.49 3.17
C LYS A 43 39.46 8.98 4.60
N ALA A 44 40.00 8.12 5.47
CA ALA A 44 40.29 8.50 6.86
C ALA A 44 41.29 9.67 6.94
N LEU A 45 42.24 9.73 6.00
CA LEU A 45 43.21 10.81 5.90
C LEU A 45 42.58 12.12 5.39
N TYR A 46 41.64 12.02 4.44
CA TYR A 46 40.82 13.15 4.00
C TYR A 46 39.96 13.71 5.14
N GLU A 47 39.30 12.85 5.93
CA GLU A 47 38.52 13.25 7.10
C GLU A 47 39.41 13.96 8.14
N ALA A 48 40.62 13.45 8.40
CA ALA A 48 41.59 14.09 9.29
C ALA A 48 42.10 15.44 8.75
N ALA A 49 42.35 15.55 7.44
CA ALA A 49 42.74 16.80 6.79
C ALA A 49 41.65 17.88 6.94
N CYS A 50 40.38 17.49 6.77
CA CYS A 50 39.23 18.38 6.97
C CYS A 50 39.15 18.87 8.43
N LEU A 51 39.37 17.99 9.41
CA LEU A 51 39.37 18.35 10.83
C LEU A 51 40.44 19.39 11.17
N HIS A 52 41.63 19.27 10.55
CA HIS A 52 42.75 20.17 10.79
C HIS A 52 42.82 21.37 9.82
N LYS A 53 41.83 21.54 8.94
CA LYS A 53 41.80 22.58 7.89
C LYS A 53 43.05 22.58 7.00
N ILE A 54 43.60 21.41 6.72
CA ILE A 54 44.76 21.23 5.82
C ILE A 54 44.24 21.01 4.40
N GLU A 55 44.86 21.65 3.42
CA GLU A 55 44.49 21.48 2.01
C GLU A 55 44.77 20.05 1.54
N PHE A 56 43.73 19.40 1.04
CA PHE A 56 43.84 18.09 0.41
C PHE A 56 44.05 18.23 -1.11
N PRO A 57 44.87 17.38 -1.76
CA PRO A 57 45.09 17.45 -3.20
C PRO A 57 43.79 17.27 -3.99
N ALA A 58 43.51 18.17 -4.94
CA ALA A 58 42.25 18.23 -5.69
C ALA A 58 41.93 16.94 -6.45
N GLU A 59 42.96 16.29 -7.01
CA GLU A 59 42.84 15.03 -7.76
C GLU A 59 42.21 13.90 -6.92
N HIS A 60 42.37 13.96 -5.60
CA HIS A 60 41.85 12.97 -4.68
C HIS A 60 40.58 13.45 -3.94
N LYS A 61 40.17 14.72 -4.09
CA LYS A 61 38.91 15.26 -3.55
C LYS A 61 37.68 14.75 -4.30
N VAL A 62 37.82 14.55 -5.62
CA VAL A 62 36.75 14.07 -6.53
C VAL A 62 36.15 12.72 -6.09
N PHE A 63 36.88 11.91 -5.31
CA PHE A 63 36.37 10.63 -4.82
C PHE A 63 35.48 10.73 -3.57
N PHE A 64 35.48 11.88 -2.89
CA PHE A 64 34.85 12.07 -1.58
C PHE A 64 33.78 13.15 -1.58
N GLU A 65 33.94 14.17 -2.42
CA GLU A 65 32.86 15.07 -2.79
C GLU A 65 31.83 14.22 -3.54
N LYS A 66 30.78 13.82 -2.83
CA LYS A 66 29.66 13.12 -3.45
C LYS A 66 29.15 14.02 -4.56
N ASP A 67 29.17 13.53 -5.79
CA ASP A 67 28.41 14.11 -6.89
C ASP A 67 26.97 14.32 -6.39
N LEU A 68 26.64 15.56 -6.03
CA LEU A 68 25.26 15.97 -5.71
C LEU A 68 24.40 15.97 -6.99
N ASP A 69 25.02 15.81 -8.15
CA ASP A 69 24.40 15.76 -9.48
C ASP A 69 24.26 14.34 -10.04
N THR A 70 23.80 13.38 -9.23
CA THR A 70 23.37 12.07 -9.77
C THR A 70 21.89 12.04 -10.15
N ASP A 71 21.39 13.10 -10.78
CA ASP A 71 20.11 13.05 -11.52
C ASP A 71 20.22 12.25 -12.83
N LYS A 72 21.43 11.83 -13.20
CA LYS A 72 21.65 10.78 -14.20
C LYS A 72 21.27 9.43 -13.60
N LYS A 73 19.96 9.16 -13.56
CA LYS A 73 19.39 7.84 -13.27
C LYS A 73 20.16 6.80 -14.08
N LYS A 74 20.87 5.89 -13.41
CA LYS A 74 21.55 4.77 -14.05
C LYS A 74 20.55 4.06 -14.97
N HIS A 75 20.94 3.73 -16.20
CA HIS A 75 20.10 3.13 -17.25
C HIS A 75 19.29 1.88 -16.80
N GLY A 76 19.60 1.27 -15.65
CA GLY A 76 18.87 0.15 -15.08
C GLY A 76 17.65 0.48 -14.21
N PHE A 77 17.47 1.72 -13.73
CA PHE A 77 16.36 2.06 -12.81
C PHE A 77 15.14 2.68 -13.53
N ILE A 78 15.29 3.11 -14.78
CA ILE A 78 14.18 3.57 -15.63
C ILE A 78 13.58 2.36 -16.38
N LYS A 79 13.30 1.28 -15.66
CA LYS A 79 12.30 0.33 -16.13
C LYS A 79 11.08 0.60 -15.27
N PRO A 80 9.93 0.98 -15.84
CA PRO A 80 8.71 1.02 -15.05
C PRO A 80 8.58 -0.35 -14.39
N GLN A 81 8.44 -0.38 -13.07
CA GLN A 81 8.07 -1.63 -12.39
C GLN A 81 6.86 -2.15 -13.16
N ARG A 82 6.97 -3.36 -13.73
CA ARG A 82 5.81 -4.04 -14.29
C ARG A 82 4.81 -4.06 -13.15
N LEU A 83 3.72 -3.31 -13.28
CA LEU A 83 2.65 -3.29 -12.30
C LEU A 83 2.33 -4.77 -12.02
N ARG A 84 2.48 -5.19 -10.77
CA ARG A 84 2.03 -6.53 -10.36
C ARG A 84 0.57 -6.64 -10.81
N SER A 85 0.17 -7.79 -11.36
CA SER A 85 -1.21 -8.05 -11.81
C SER A 85 -2.25 -7.57 -10.79
N ASP A 86 -1.93 -7.75 -9.51
CA ASP A 86 -2.78 -7.39 -8.38
C ASP A 86 -3.07 -5.89 -8.25
N ILE A 87 -2.20 -5.02 -8.79
CA ILE A 87 -2.36 -3.56 -8.83
C ILE A 87 -3.11 -3.13 -10.09
N ALA A 88 -2.89 -3.82 -11.22
CA ALA A 88 -3.56 -3.52 -12.48
C ALA A 88 -5.08 -3.75 -12.38
N ASP A 89 -5.50 -4.78 -11.65
CA ASP A 89 -6.91 -5.16 -11.52
C ASP A 89 -7.62 -4.49 -10.31
N PHE A 90 -6.94 -3.57 -9.61
CA PHE A 90 -7.45 -3.00 -8.36
C PHE A 90 -8.70 -2.11 -8.58
N SER A 91 -8.71 -1.28 -9.63
CA SER A 91 -9.87 -0.45 -9.99
C SER A 91 -11.10 -1.32 -10.27
N ASP A 92 -10.93 -2.36 -11.07
CA ASP A 92 -12.01 -3.25 -11.49
C ASP A 92 -12.58 -4.04 -10.32
N ARG A 93 -11.73 -4.40 -9.35
CA ARG A 93 -12.16 -5.03 -8.09
C ARG A 93 -12.97 -4.08 -7.22
N ILE A 94 -12.54 -2.82 -7.09
CA ILE A 94 -13.31 -1.79 -6.34
C ILE A 94 -14.67 -1.57 -7.00
N ASP A 95 -14.73 -1.45 -8.32
CA ASP A 95 -15.98 -1.24 -9.05
C ASP A 95 -16.95 -2.41 -8.89
N LYS A 96 -16.45 -3.65 -8.88
CA LYS A 96 -17.25 -4.84 -8.58
C LYS A 96 -17.80 -4.83 -7.16
N ILE A 97 -16.99 -4.45 -6.17
CA ILE A 97 -17.41 -4.34 -4.76
C ILE A 97 -18.51 -3.29 -4.61
N ASN A 98 -18.33 -2.11 -5.20
CA ASN A 98 -19.32 -1.02 -5.14
C ASN A 98 -20.65 -1.42 -5.79
N LYS A 99 -20.61 -2.09 -6.95
CA LYS A 99 -21.82 -2.64 -7.59
C LYS A 99 -22.50 -3.70 -6.74
N ALA A 100 -21.74 -4.58 -6.08
CA ALA A 100 -22.29 -5.61 -5.21
C ALA A 100 -22.95 -5.01 -3.96
N LEU A 101 -22.33 -4.01 -3.34
CA LEU A 101 -22.88 -3.29 -2.18
C LEU A 101 -24.18 -2.58 -2.54
N ALA A 102 -24.24 -1.90 -3.69
CA ALA A 102 -25.45 -1.22 -4.15
C ALA A 102 -26.62 -2.21 -4.39
N GLN A 103 -26.34 -3.45 -4.77
CA GLN A 103 -27.35 -4.49 -4.97
C GLN A 103 -27.73 -5.24 -3.69
N GLN A 104 -27.00 -5.05 -2.59
CA GLN A 104 -27.20 -5.83 -1.37
C GLN A 104 -28.44 -5.34 -0.60
N THR A 105 -28.67 -4.04 -0.52
CA THR A 105 -29.83 -3.43 0.14
C THR A 105 -31.17 -3.92 -0.44
N PRO A 106 -31.43 -3.89 -1.76
CA PRO A 106 -32.69 -4.40 -2.30
C PRO A 106 -32.84 -5.93 -2.17
N LYS A 107 -31.73 -6.69 -2.13
CA LYS A 107 -31.78 -8.14 -1.90
C LYS A 107 -32.20 -8.47 -0.46
N ILE A 108 -31.74 -7.70 0.51
CA ILE A 108 -32.11 -7.88 1.92
C ILE A 108 -33.59 -7.53 2.12
N GLU A 109 -34.08 -6.46 1.51
CA GLU A 109 -35.50 -6.07 1.59
C GLU A 109 -36.41 -7.12 0.96
N LYS A 110 -36.09 -7.62 -0.24
CA LYS A 110 -36.81 -8.73 -0.87
C LYS A 110 -36.81 -9.99 0.00
N HIS A 111 -35.67 -10.36 0.57
CA HIS A 111 -35.60 -11.51 1.48
C HIS A 111 -36.48 -11.32 2.73
N ARG A 112 -36.54 -10.11 3.29
CA ARG A 112 -37.42 -9.78 4.41
C ARG A 112 -38.91 -9.81 4.03
N GLU A 113 -39.25 -9.40 2.81
CA GLU A 113 -40.61 -9.53 2.26
C GLU A 113 -40.99 -11.01 2.10
N GLU A 114 -40.15 -11.80 1.45
CA GLU A 114 -40.37 -13.23 1.27
C GLU A 114 -40.51 -13.98 2.60
N GLU A 115 -39.73 -13.63 3.63
CA GLU A 115 -39.90 -14.20 4.97
C GLU A 115 -41.21 -13.77 5.64
N ARG A 116 -41.63 -12.51 5.46
CA ARG A 116 -42.93 -12.05 5.97
C ARG A 116 -44.07 -12.78 5.28
N ASP A 117 -44.01 -12.94 3.97
CA ASP A 117 -45.04 -13.61 3.18
C ASP A 117 -45.11 -15.11 3.51
N LYS A 118 -43.97 -15.77 3.72
CA LYS A 118 -43.92 -17.15 4.23
C LYS A 118 -44.58 -17.26 5.60
N ARG A 119 -44.23 -16.39 6.55
CA ARG A 119 -44.85 -16.38 7.89
C ARG A 119 -46.35 -16.11 7.85
N TYR A 120 -46.80 -15.21 6.97
CA TYR A 120 -48.23 -14.93 6.78
C TYR A 120 -48.96 -16.16 6.24
N LYS A 121 -48.38 -16.85 5.26
CA LYS A 121 -48.92 -18.09 4.70
C LYS A 121 -48.99 -19.19 5.77
N ASP A 122 -47.92 -19.39 6.53
CA ASP A 122 -47.89 -20.38 7.61
C ASP A 122 -48.93 -20.08 8.69
N TRP A 123 -49.14 -18.80 9.04
CA TRP A 123 -50.22 -18.37 9.95
C TRP A 123 -51.62 -18.63 9.39
N TYR A 124 -51.83 -18.38 8.09
CA TYR A 124 -53.10 -18.60 7.43
C TYR A 124 -53.41 -20.11 7.29
N ASP A 125 -52.39 -20.92 7.02
CA ASP A 125 -52.49 -22.38 6.93
C ASP A 125 -52.69 -23.01 8.32
N LEU A 126 -52.06 -22.48 9.38
CA LEU A 126 -52.32 -22.86 10.78
C LEU A 126 -53.73 -22.44 11.24
N GLY A 127 -54.27 -21.34 10.72
CA GLY A 127 -55.66 -20.92 10.93
C GLY A 127 -56.70 -21.74 10.18
N LEU A 128 -56.29 -22.47 9.13
CA LEU A 128 -57.16 -23.37 8.35
C LEU A 128 -57.21 -24.81 8.91
N PHE A 129 -56.26 -25.21 9.76
CA PHE A 129 -56.24 -26.53 10.42
C PHE A 129 -56.70 -26.54 11.88
N GLY A 130 -57.24 -25.42 12.38
CA GLY A 130 -58.15 -25.44 13.52
C GLY A 130 -59.56 -25.63 12.99
N LYS A 131 -60.22 -26.75 13.34
CA LYS A 131 -61.67 -26.93 13.11
C LYS A 131 -62.44 -25.82 13.85
N VAL A 132 -62.64 -24.66 13.22
CA VAL A 132 -63.54 -23.63 13.74
C VAL A 132 -64.93 -24.06 13.30
N SER A 133 -65.71 -24.60 14.24
CA SER A 133 -67.12 -24.86 14.02
C SER A 133 -67.80 -23.57 13.58
N THR A 134 -68.62 -23.66 12.54
CA THR A 134 -69.35 -22.53 11.94
C THR A 134 -70.48 -21.97 12.82
N ASP A 135 -70.59 -22.43 14.07
CA ASP A 135 -71.75 -22.15 14.92
C ASP A 135 -71.54 -21.01 15.93
N ASP A 136 -70.36 -20.39 15.94
CA ASP A 136 -70.08 -19.24 16.82
C ASP A 136 -70.45 -17.89 16.16
N PRO A 137 -71.44 -17.15 16.70
CA PRO A 137 -71.99 -15.93 16.08
C PRO A 137 -70.99 -14.77 15.99
N LYS A 138 -69.88 -14.81 16.74
CA LYS A 138 -68.82 -13.79 16.70
C LYS A 138 -67.94 -13.88 15.46
N ASN A 139 -67.75 -15.07 14.89
CA ASN A 139 -66.88 -15.26 13.72
C ASN A 139 -67.58 -14.90 12.40
N LYS A 140 -68.90 -15.12 12.31
CA LYS A 140 -69.72 -14.71 11.16
C LYS A 140 -69.66 -13.19 10.93
N TYR A 141 -69.67 -12.41 12.01
CA TYR A 141 -69.64 -10.95 11.94
C TYR A 141 -68.31 -10.39 11.39
N MET A 142 -67.18 -11.03 11.71
CA MET A 142 -65.86 -10.61 11.21
C MET A 142 -65.73 -10.88 9.71
N VAL A 143 -66.17 -12.05 9.25
CA VAL A 143 -66.14 -12.44 7.84
C VAL A 143 -67.08 -11.56 7.00
N ASP A 144 -68.30 -11.31 7.49
CA ASP A 144 -69.28 -10.45 6.80
C ASP A 144 -68.81 -9.00 6.69
N LYS A 145 -68.12 -8.48 7.72
CA LYS A 145 -67.56 -7.12 7.72
C LYS A 145 -66.44 -6.98 6.68
N ILE A 146 -65.51 -7.94 6.62
CA ILE A 146 -64.41 -7.96 5.64
C ILE A 146 -64.95 -8.00 4.20
N LEU A 147 -65.96 -8.84 3.93
CA LEU A 147 -66.59 -8.93 2.61
C LEU A 147 -67.34 -7.64 2.22
N LYS A 148 -67.93 -6.94 3.18
CA LYS A 148 -68.61 -5.64 2.96
C LYS A 148 -67.60 -4.54 2.63
N ASP A 149 -66.48 -4.50 3.34
CA ASP A 149 -65.43 -3.50 3.14
C ASP A 149 -64.72 -3.69 1.79
N GLN A 150 -64.51 -4.93 1.35
CA GLN A 150 -63.99 -5.23 0.00
C GLN A 150 -64.95 -4.79 -1.13
N LYS A 151 -66.26 -5.02 -0.98
CA LYS A 151 -67.26 -4.56 -1.97
C LYS A 151 -67.39 -3.03 -2.01
N ASN A 152 -67.20 -2.35 -0.89
CA ASN A 152 -67.23 -0.89 -0.83
C ASN A 152 -65.96 -0.27 -1.43
N ALA A 153 -64.80 -0.91 -1.21
CA ALA A 153 -63.54 -0.50 -1.82
C ALA A 153 -63.54 -0.68 -3.36
N SER A 154 -64.21 -1.72 -3.88
CA SER A 154 -64.34 -1.94 -5.32
C SER A 154 -65.32 -0.96 -6.00
N LYS A 155 -66.35 -0.49 -5.27
CA LYS A 155 -67.30 0.52 -5.77
C LYS A 155 -66.74 1.94 -5.80
N LYS A 156 -65.78 2.28 -4.92
CA LYS A 156 -65.10 3.59 -4.89
C LYS A 156 -64.04 3.79 -5.99
N LYS A 157 -63.75 2.76 -6.78
CA LYS A 157 -62.75 2.80 -7.87
C LYS A 157 -63.37 2.89 -9.28
N LYS A 158 -64.67 3.21 -9.40
CA LYS A 158 -65.34 3.53 -10.67
C LYS A 158 -65.84 4.95 -10.66
#